data_AF-X5MM90-F1
#
_entry.id   AF-X5MM90-F1
#
_cell.length_a   1.000
_cell.length_b   1.000
_cell.length_c   1.000
_cell.angle_alpha   90.00
_cell.angle_beta   90.00
_cell.angle_gamma   90.00
#
_symmetry.space_group_name_H-M   'P 1'
#
loop_
_entity.id
_entity.type
_entity.pdbx_description
1 polymer ?
#
loop_
_entity_poly.entity_id
_entity_poly.type
_entity_poly.pdbx_seq_one_letter_code
_entity_poly.pdbx_strand_id
1 'polypeptide(L)'
;MDGKTSQHGSEYRLQNFRQQIRRLKSGEYAYHDSEDALRQLDDIASSFEERLIKSRGAFPDIRKRQEAEANSFINLCHPILGIILRSSNVRNAFEVYEPLKKIIESYLGEDSHLILSSEWDYTPFTWPMGLIELPKYVIIGLPASESDNPLLLPLAGHELGHSVWPQKGLHGHFLNILKDKVVEYYHENWDNDVSGLPKINLAQLEEDMFSRRIWINSLAWSLRQSEESFCDALGVRIFGRSYLHAFSYLLAPSLGARSTDYPSARLRSRIIESAMARLSGSDESWFGAQFESQDSNEIDPLASFQLAAADYATDQIFEQLIDKAFEVSSSSGVNSPDNTEVASMLECFKSGIPKDGIGDLQDIVQAGWELADWFHKEEIVDQRKNLEQVGELILKTIEVSEFHRRISN
;
A
#
# COMPACT_ATOMS: atom_id res chain seq x y z
N MET A 1 -12.02 21.71 -42.68
CA MET A 1 -10.91 21.62 -41.70
C MET A 1 -11.12 20.31 -40.98
N ASP A 2 -10.29 19.35 -41.38
CA ASP A 2 -10.66 17.95 -41.48
C ASP A 2 -10.28 17.17 -40.22
N GLY A 3 -11.23 16.39 -39.71
CA GLY A 3 -11.07 15.47 -38.58
C GLY A 3 -10.20 14.24 -38.85
N LYS A 4 -9.09 14.38 -39.59
CA LYS A 4 -8.15 13.29 -39.90
C LYS A 4 -7.02 13.13 -38.89
N THR A 5 -6.86 14.04 -37.93
CA THR A 5 -5.74 14.03 -36.98
C THR A 5 -5.95 13.21 -35.71
N SER A 6 -7.18 12.77 -35.37
CA SER A 6 -7.39 11.96 -34.16
C SER A 6 -7.31 10.44 -34.37
N GLN A 7 -7.61 9.94 -35.59
CA GLN A 7 -7.76 8.50 -35.86
C GLN A 7 -6.46 7.68 -35.78
N HIS A 8 -5.29 8.33 -35.85
CA HIS A 8 -3.99 7.66 -35.72
C HIS A 8 -3.39 7.78 -34.31
N GLY A 9 -4.02 8.55 -33.42
CA GLY A 9 -3.47 8.86 -32.11
C GLY A 9 -3.34 7.63 -31.20
N SER A 10 -4.44 6.88 -31.01
CA SER A 10 -4.48 5.76 -30.07
C SER A 10 -3.64 4.56 -30.53
N GLU A 11 -3.69 4.21 -31.83
CA GLU A 11 -2.85 3.14 -32.40
C GLU A 11 -1.36 3.48 -32.23
N TYR A 12 -0.96 4.71 -32.57
CA TYR A 12 0.43 5.16 -32.41
C TYR A 12 0.87 5.20 -30.94
N ARG A 13 0.01 5.68 -30.03
CA ARG A 13 0.29 5.67 -28.59
C ARG A 13 0.48 4.25 -28.07
N LEU A 14 -0.37 3.31 -28.48
CA LEU A 14 -0.26 1.91 -28.07
C LEU A 14 1.01 1.26 -28.61
N GLN A 15 1.38 1.52 -29.87
CA GLN A 15 2.63 1.04 -30.45
C GLN A 15 3.86 1.59 -29.71
N ASN A 16 3.84 2.87 -29.34
CA ASN A 16 4.90 3.47 -28.52
C ASN A 16 4.97 2.84 -27.12
N PHE A 17 3.82 2.61 -26.48
CA PHE A 17 3.74 1.93 -25.19
C PHE A 17 4.34 0.52 -25.26
N ARG A 18 3.98 -0.26 -26.27
CA ARG A 18 4.59 -1.59 -26.52
C ARG A 18 6.08 -1.50 -26.83
N GLN A 19 6.52 -0.48 -27.56
CA GLN A 19 7.94 -0.26 -27.81
C GLN A 19 8.71 0.02 -26.50
N GLN A 20 8.12 0.80 -25.59
CA GLN A 20 8.70 1.02 -24.26
C GLN A 20 8.80 -0.30 -23.48
N ILE A 21 7.75 -1.12 -23.46
CA ILE A 21 7.80 -2.45 -22.83
C ILE A 21 8.94 -3.30 -23.39
N ARG A 22 9.09 -3.35 -24.73
CA ARG A 22 10.18 -4.12 -25.36
C ARG A 22 11.58 -3.61 -24.97
N ARG A 23 11.74 -2.29 -24.80
CA ARG A 23 13.00 -1.71 -24.30
C ARG A 23 13.26 -2.12 -22.86
N LEU A 24 12.23 -2.07 -22.00
CA LEU A 24 12.35 -2.50 -20.61
C LEU A 24 12.69 -3.99 -20.51
N LYS A 25 12.07 -4.85 -21.32
CA LYS A 25 12.39 -6.30 -21.40
C LYS A 25 13.83 -6.61 -21.81
N SER A 26 14.59 -5.62 -22.32
CA SER A 26 16.02 -5.78 -22.62
C SER A 26 16.94 -5.34 -21.47
N GLY A 27 16.38 -4.80 -20.39
CA GLY A 27 17.10 -4.47 -19.17
C GLY A 27 17.43 -5.72 -18.35
N GLU A 28 18.38 -5.58 -17.43
CA GLU A 28 18.75 -6.62 -16.47
C GLU A 28 17.94 -6.44 -15.19
N TYR A 29 17.19 -7.46 -14.79
CA TYR A 29 16.42 -7.48 -13.56
C TYR A 29 17.02 -8.49 -12.59
N ALA A 30 17.07 -8.13 -11.29
CA ALA A 30 17.52 -9.05 -10.26
C ALA A 30 16.57 -10.27 -10.10
N TYR A 31 15.28 -10.08 -10.43
CA TYR A 31 14.23 -11.08 -10.29
C TYR A 31 13.30 -11.13 -11.50
N HIS A 32 12.76 -12.32 -11.79
CA HIS A 32 11.93 -12.57 -12.98
C HIS A 32 10.54 -11.93 -12.93
N ASP A 33 9.97 -11.67 -11.74
CA ASP A 33 8.61 -11.13 -11.60
C ASP A 33 8.43 -9.80 -12.34
N SER A 34 9.46 -8.94 -12.38
CA SER A 34 9.42 -7.69 -13.17
C SER A 34 9.36 -7.94 -14.69
N GLU A 35 10.08 -8.94 -15.18
CA GLU A 35 10.01 -9.32 -16.60
C GLU A 35 8.68 -9.96 -16.96
N ASP A 36 8.13 -10.79 -16.07
CA ASP A 36 6.84 -11.45 -16.26
C ASP A 36 5.70 -10.43 -16.27
N ALA A 37 5.77 -9.40 -15.42
CA ALA A 37 4.85 -8.27 -15.47
C ALA A 37 4.88 -7.57 -16.84
N LEU A 38 6.09 -7.32 -17.38
CA LEU A 38 6.24 -6.71 -18.72
C LEU A 38 5.69 -7.61 -19.82
N ARG A 39 5.85 -8.93 -19.73
CA ARG A 39 5.26 -9.87 -20.70
C ARG A 39 3.74 -9.81 -20.65
N GLN A 40 3.14 -9.87 -19.46
CA GLN A 40 1.70 -9.79 -19.28
C GLN A 40 1.13 -8.45 -19.80
N LEU A 41 1.80 -7.32 -19.51
CA LEU A 41 1.39 -6.02 -20.04
C LEU A 41 1.50 -5.92 -21.57
N ASP A 42 2.53 -6.52 -22.18
CA ASP A 42 2.67 -6.56 -23.65
C ASP A 42 1.57 -7.42 -24.29
N ASP A 43 1.18 -8.53 -23.66
CA ASP A 43 0.11 -9.41 -24.14
C ASP A 43 -1.25 -8.68 -24.09
N ILE A 44 -1.54 -8.00 -22.98
CA ILE A 44 -2.76 -7.17 -22.86
C ILE A 44 -2.74 -6.04 -23.90
N ALA A 45 -1.63 -5.33 -24.04
CA ALA A 45 -1.48 -4.26 -25.03
C ALA A 45 -1.66 -4.78 -26.47
N SER A 46 -1.14 -5.98 -26.77
CA SER A 46 -1.32 -6.64 -28.07
C SER A 46 -2.80 -6.92 -28.36
N SER A 47 -3.56 -7.34 -27.34
CA SER A 47 -5.01 -7.56 -27.49
C SER A 47 -5.78 -6.27 -27.83
N PHE A 48 -5.38 -5.12 -27.25
CA PHE A 48 -5.93 -3.82 -27.61
C PHE A 48 -5.58 -3.42 -29.05
N GLU A 49 -4.35 -3.68 -29.49
CA GLU A 49 -3.90 -3.37 -30.84
C GLU A 49 -4.69 -4.18 -31.88
N GLU A 50 -4.88 -5.48 -31.62
CA GLU A 50 -5.70 -6.33 -32.49
C GLU A 50 -7.15 -5.84 -32.59
N ARG A 51 -7.75 -5.41 -31.47
CA ARG A 51 -9.13 -4.87 -31.48
C ARG A 51 -9.22 -3.60 -32.30
N LEU A 52 -8.27 -2.67 -32.14
CA LEU A 52 -8.21 -1.42 -32.91
C LEU A 52 -8.02 -1.69 -34.41
N ILE A 53 -7.14 -2.62 -34.79
CA ILE A 53 -6.95 -3.00 -36.20
C ILE A 53 -8.25 -3.58 -36.79
N LYS A 54 -8.92 -4.47 -36.05
CA LYS A 54 -10.19 -5.09 -36.48
C LYS A 54 -11.32 -4.07 -36.61
N SER A 55 -11.32 -2.98 -35.84
CA SER A 55 -12.37 -1.96 -35.89
C SER A 55 -12.15 -0.83 -36.90
N ARG A 56 -11.07 -0.87 -37.70
CA ARG A 56 -10.83 0.12 -38.77
C ARG A 56 -11.99 0.22 -39.76
N GLY A 57 -12.72 -0.87 -39.99
CA GLY A 57 -13.94 -0.92 -40.81
C GLY A 57 -15.25 -0.93 -40.03
N ALA A 58 -15.24 -0.80 -38.71
CA ALA A 58 -16.44 -0.80 -37.87
C ALA A 58 -17.13 0.58 -37.86
N PHE A 59 -18.33 0.64 -37.27
CA PHE A 59 -19.04 1.90 -37.06
C PHE A 59 -18.20 2.87 -36.18
N PRO A 60 -18.28 4.20 -36.43
CA PRO A 60 -17.47 5.19 -35.73
C PRO A 60 -17.54 5.11 -34.19
N ASP A 61 -18.72 4.83 -33.63
CA ASP A 61 -18.91 4.74 -32.17
C ASP A 61 -18.18 3.56 -31.54
N ILE A 62 -18.16 2.41 -32.23
CA ILE A 62 -17.44 1.21 -31.77
C ILE A 62 -15.94 1.50 -31.75
N ARG A 63 -15.42 2.12 -32.81
CA ARG A 63 -14.01 2.49 -32.90
C ARG A 63 -13.64 3.49 -31.81
N LYS A 64 -14.44 4.56 -31.63
CA LYS A 64 -14.20 5.57 -30.59
C LYS A 64 -14.16 4.96 -29.18
N ARG A 65 -15.05 4.00 -28.89
CA ARG A 65 -15.05 3.27 -27.63
C ARG A 65 -13.75 2.47 -27.43
N GLN A 66 -13.32 1.72 -28.44
CA GLN A 66 -12.07 0.95 -28.36
C GLN A 66 -10.84 1.84 -28.22
N GLU A 67 -10.82 2.98 -28.93
CA GLU A 67 -9.76 3.99 -28.79
C GLU A 67 -9.73 4.55 -27.36
N ALA A 68 -10.89 4.80 -26.74
CA ALA A 68 -10.98 5.25 -25.36
C ALA A 68 -10.50 4.18 -24.37
N GLU A 69 -10.91 2.92 -24.54
CA GLU A 69 -10.47 1.80 -23.70
C GLU A 69 -8.95 1.58 -23.78
N ALA A 70 -8.37 1.61 -25.00
CA ALA A 70 -6.92 1.50 -25.18
C ALA A 70 -6.15 2.67 -24.55
N ASN A 71 -6.65 3.91 -24.71
CA ASN A 71 -6.04 5.07 -24.07
C ASN A 71 -6.15 5.02 -22.54
N SER A 72 -7.25 4.50 -22.00
CA SER A 72 -7.44 4.29 -20.57
C SER A 72 -6.42 3.31 -20.02
N PHE A 73 -6.25 2.16 -20.70
CA PHE A 73 -5.22 1.17 -20.35
C PHE A 73 -3.81 1.77 -20.38
N ILE A 74 -3.44 2.51 -21.44
CA ILE A 74 -2.12 3.15 -21.52
C ILE A 74 -1.91 4.13 -20.36
N ASN A 75 -2.90 4.97 -20.07
CA ASN A 75 -2.79 5.96 -19.00
C ASN A 75 -2.65 5.29 -17.62
N LEU A 76 -3.37 4.18 -17.40
CA LEU A 76 -3.32 3.41 -16.17
C LEU A 76 -1.97 2.67 -16.00
N CYS A 77 -1.46 2.07 -17.08
CA CYS A 77 -0.27 1.22 -17.00
C CYS A 77 1.06 1.96 -17.24
N HIS A 78 1.06 3.15 -17.82
CA HIS A 78 2.29 3.90 -18.08
C HIS A 78 3.14 4.14 -16.82
N PRO A 79 2.57 4.51 -15.66
CA PRO A 79 3.37 4.66 -14.46
C PRO A 79 3.95 3.34 -13.92
N ILE A 80 3.24 2.21 -14.11
CA ILE A 80 3.72 0.87 -13.75
C ILE A 80 5.02 0.55 -14.50
N LEU A 81 5.15 0.98 -15.76
CA LEU A 81 6.40 0.85 -16.50
C LEU A 81 7.55 1.62 -15.85
N GLY A 82 7.27 2.76 -15.22
CA GLY A 82 8.23 3.52 -14.43
C GLY A 82 8.67 2.76 -13.17
N ILE A 83 7.71 2.14 -12.46
CA ILE A 83 7.97 1.28 -11.30
C ILE A 83 8.85 0.10 -11.71
N ILE A 84 8.46 -0.63 -12.76
CA ILE A 84 9.24 -1.76 -13.25
C ILE A 84 10.62 -1.32 -13.71
N LEU A 85 10.76 -0.19 -14.41
CA LEU A 85 12.09 0.33 -14.76
C LEU A 85 12.98 0.48 -13.52
N ARG A 86 12.43 0.98 -12.41
CA ARG A 86 13.18 1.24 -11.17
C ARG A 86 13.36 0.01 -10.28
N SER A 87 12.64 -1.09 -10.53
CA SER A 87 12.93 -2.37 -9.86
C SER A 87 14.30 -2.93 -10.22
N SER A 88 14.87 -2.53 -11.36
CA SER A 88 16.25 -2.88 -11.78
C SER A 88 17.35 -2.02 -11.13
N ASN A 89 16.99 -1.03 -10.31
CA ASN A 89 17.96 -0.10 -9.73
C ASN A 89 18.82 -0.78 -8.66
N VAL A 90 20.15 -0.67 -8.79
CA VAL A 90 21.13 -1.24 -7.85
C VAL A 90 21.04 -0.68 -6.41
N ARG A 91 20.26 0.38 -6.20
CA ARG A 91 19.96 0.92 -4.87
C ARG A 91 18.90 0.15 -4.10
N ASN A 92 18.18 -0.77 -4.74
CA ASN A 92 17.20 -1.59 -4.06
C ASN A 92 17.94 -2.66 -3.25
N ALA A 93 17.53 -2.86 -2.00
CA ALA A 93 18.02 -3.96 -1.17
C ALA A 93 17.49 -5.31 -1.67
N PHE A 94 18.13 -5.90 -2.68
CA PHE A 94 17.63 -7.12 -3.34
C PHE A 94 17.53 -8.31 -2.37
N GLU A 95 18.39 -8.37 -1.35
CA GLU A 95 18.39 -9.42 -0.32
C GLU A 95 17.01 -9.67 0.30
N VAL A 96 16.16 -8.64 0.36
CA VAL A 96 14.84 -8.68 1.00
C VAL A 96 13.76 -9.33 0.12
N TYR A 97 14.02 -9.54 -1.17
CA TYR A 97 13.02 -9.98 -2.13
C TYR A 97 12.42 -11.36 -1.77
N GLU A 98 13.27 -12.37 -1.61
CA GLU A 98 12.83 -13.75 -1.33
C GLU A 98 12.05 -13.88 -0.01
N PRO A 99 12.52 -13.33 1.14
CA PRO A 99 11.74 -13.43 2.37
C PRO A 99 10.42 -12.65 2.29
N LEU A 100 10.36 -11.49 1.62
CA LEU A 100 9.10 -10.78 1.40
C LEU A 100 8.16 -11.58 0.49
N LYS A 101 8.69 -12.16 -0.59
CA LYS A 101 7.93 -12.99 -1.52
C LYS A 101 7.27 -14.17 -0.80
N LYS A 102 7.98 -14.85 0.12
CA LYS A 102 7.41 -15.93 0.95
C LYS A 102 6.24 -15.44 1.81
N ILE A 103 6.35 -14.25 2.41
CA ILE A 103 5.24 -13.64 3.16
C ILE A 103 4.05 -13.44 2.22
N ILE A 104 4.27 -12.82 1.06
CA ILE A 104 3.21 -12.54 0.08
C ILE A 104 2.51 -13.85 -0.38
N GLU A 105 3.29 -14.88 -0.72
CA GLU A 105 2.77 -16.19 -1.12
C GLU A 105 1.93 -16.85 -0.03
N SER A 106 2.29 -16.65 1.24
CA SER A 106 1.51 -17.17 2.38
C SER A 106 0.12 -16.55 2.47
N TYR A 107 -0.07 -15.31 1.99
CA TYR A 107 -1.37 -14.62 2.01
C TYR A 107 -2.17 -14.83 0.72
N LEU A 108 -1.48 -14.75 -0.42
CA LEU A 108 -2.10 -14.64 -1.74
C LEU A 108 -2.00 -15.92 -2.59
N GLY A 109 -1.11 -16.86 -2.24
CA GLY A 109 -0.83 -18.09 -2.97
C GLY A 109 0.54 -18.09 -3.68
N GLU A 110 1.04 -19.30 -4.01
CA GLU A 110 2.34 -19.52 -4.67
C GLU A 110 2.46 -18.87 -6.07
N ASP A 111 1.34 -18.50 -6.68
CA ASP A 111 1.29 -17.84 -7.99
C ASP A 111 1.25 -16.30 -7.91
N SER A 112 1.42 -15.74 -6.71
CA SER A 112 1.60 -14.31 -6.50
C SER A 112 2.96 -13.84 -6.99
N HIS A 113 3.12 -12.54 -7.25
CA HIS A 113 4.34 -11.91 -7.77
C HIS A 113 4.72 -10.67 -6.96
N LEU A 114 6.01 -10.37 -6.85
CA LEU A 114 6.54 -9.21 -6.14
C LEU A 114 7.32 -8.32 -7.11
N ILE A 115 7.02 -7.03 -7.12
CA ILE A 115 7.85 -5.99 -7.72
C ILE A 115 8.31 -5.05 -6.61
N LEU A 116 9.60 -5.10 -6.29
CA LEU A 116 10.24 -4.16 -5.37
C LEU A 116 10.89 -3.03 -6.17
N SER A 117 10.51 -1.78 -5.91
CA SER A 117 10.95 -0.59 -6.67
C SER A 117 11.41 0.54 -5.75
N SER A 118 12.37 1.35 -6.21
CA SER A 118 12.71 2.64 -5.63
C SER A 118 11.95 3.76 -6.34
N GLU A 119 11.12 4.51 -5.62
CA GLU A 119 10.24 5.56 -6.15
C GLU A 119 10.73 6.97 -5.78
N TRP A 120 10.71 7.90 -6.74
CA TRP A 120 11.26 9.26 -6.54
C TRP A 120 10.25 10.25 -5.94
N ASP A 121 8.95 10.04 -6.16
CA ASP A 121 7.93 10.93 -5.64
C ASP A 121 7.70 10.57 -4.16
N TYR A 122 8.18 11.46 -3.29
CA TYR A 122 8.06 11.41 -1.83
C TYR A 122 6.59 11.65 -1.43
N THR A 123 5.76 10.66 -1.70
CA THR A 123 4.40 10.55 -1.15
C THR A 123 4.21 9.10 -0.77
N PRO A 124 4.24 8.77 0.53
CA PRO A 124 4.28 7.40 1.01
C PRO A 124 2.88 6.81 0.96
N PHE A 125 2.35 6.61 -0.23
CA PHE A 125 0.96 6.23 -0.42
C PHE A 125 0.84 5.50 -1.75
N THR A 126 1.05 4.19 -1.66
CA THR A 126 0.30 3.12 -2.32
C THR A 126 -0.20 3.51 -3.72
N TRP A 127 0.37 2.85 -4.75
CA TRP A 127 -0.18 2.97 -6.09
C TRP A 127 -1.68 2.64 -6.02
N PRO A 128 -2.58 3.56 -6.42
CA PRO A 128 -3.98 3.37 -6.13
C PRO A 128 -4.46 2.10 -6.81
N MET A 129 -4.86 1.16 -5.96
CA MET A 129 -5.69 0.00 -6.25
C MET A 129 -4.96 -1.16 -6.95
N GLY A 130 -5.41 -2.37 -6.59
CA GLY A 130 -5.03 -3.61 -7.26
C GLY A 130 -5.06 -3.41 -8.76
N LEU A 131 -3.89 -3.62 -9.38
CA LEU A 131 -3.74 -3.51 -10.81
C LEU A 131 -4.65 -4.55 -11.45
N ILE A 132 -5.79 -4.12 -12.00
CA ILE A 132 -6.74 -5.03 -12.66
C ILE A 132 -6.00 -5.84 -13.74
N GLU A 133 -5.01 -5.22 -14.37
CA GLU A 133 -4.13 -5.80 -15.37
C GLU A 133 -3.09 -6.77 -14.80
N LEU A 134 -2.68 -6.59 -13.54
CA LEU A 134 -1.68 -7.38 -12.83
C LEU A 134 -2.21 -7.84 -11.45
N PRO A 135 -3.31 -8.61 -11.39
CA PRO A 135 -4.07 -8.85 -10.15
C PRO A 135 -3.34 -9.74 -9.13
N LYS A 136 -2.24 -10.39 -9.54
CA LYS A 136 -1.40 -11.25 -8.69
C LYS A 136 -0.11 -10.57 -8.25
N TYR A 137 0.12 -9.32 -8.65
CA TYR A 137 1.34 -8.60 -8.35
C TYR A 137 1.15 -7.70 -7.14
N VAL A 138 2.02 -7.87 -6.16
CA VAL A 138 2.23 -6.92 -5.06
C VAL A 138 3.37 -6.01 -5.47
N ILE A 139 3.13 -4.71 -5.43
CA ILE A 139 4.14 -3.70 -5.71
C ILE A 139 4.51 -3.04 -4.40
N ILE A 140 5.80 -3.06 -4.08
CA ILE A 140 6.35 -2.36 -2.92
C ILE A 140 7.27 -1.27 -3.45
N GLY A 141 6.88 -0.01 -3.26
CA GLY A 141 7.68 1.16 -3.59
C GLY A 141 8.30 1.75 -2.33
N LEU A 142 9.64 1.83 -2.26
CA LEU A 142 10.34 2.57 -1.22
C LEU A 142 10.82 3.93 -1.76
N PRO A 143 10.83 5.01 -0.96
CA PRO A 143 11.42 6.28 -1.40
C PRO A 143 12.86 6.08 -1.89
N ALA A 144 13.23 6.71 -3.01
CA ALA A 144 14.53 6.50 -3.65
C ALA A 144 15.73 6.95 -2.79
N SER A 145 15.50 7.79 -1.78
CA SER A 145 16.49 8.17 -0.78
C SER A 145 16.64 7.14 0.35
N GLU A 146 15.69 6.21 0.48
CA GLU A 146 15.58 5.23 1.56
C GLU A 146 15.45 3.79 1.02
N SER A 147 15.71 3.56 -0.26
CA SER A 147 15.47 2.26 -0.91
C SER A 147 16.44 1.16 -0.46
N ASP A 148 17.54 1.56 0.17
CA ASP A 148 18.56 0.73 0.81
C ASP A 148 18.39 0.68 2.34
N ASN A 149 17.33 1.28 2.89
CA ASN A 149 17.06 1.30 4.32
C ASN A 149 16.10 0.16 4.72
N PRO A 150 16.62 -0.99 5.20
CA PRO A 150 15.78 -2.13 5.52
C PRO A 150 14.89 -1.92 6.76
N LEU A 151 15.11 -0.86 7.54
CA LEU A 151 14.22 -0.51 8.66
C LEU A 151 12.83 -0.07 8.19
N LEU A 152 12.67 0.30 6.91
CA LEU A 152 11.38 0.64 6.32
C LEU A 152 10.62 -0.56 5.73
N LEU A 153 11.24 -1.74 5.65
CA LEU A 153 10.57 -2.96 5.19
C LEU A 153 9.25 -3.29 5.89
N PRO A 154 9.01 -2.96 7.18
CA PRO A 154 7.72 -3.23 7.81
C PRO A 154 6.53 -2.62 7.08
N LEU A 155 6.73 -1.51 6.35
CA LEU A 155 5.69 -0.88 5.54
C LEU A 155 5.22 -1.75 4.37
N ALA A 156 6.02 -2.74 3.94
CA ALA A 156 5.58 -3.75 2.99
C ALA A 156 4.33 -4.51 3.46
N GLY A 157 4.12 -4.65 4.78
CA GLY A 157 2.93 -5.29 5.33
C GLY A 157 1.65 -4.50 5.03
N HIS A 158 1.75 -3.16 4.99
CA HIS A 158 0.66 -2.29 4.56
C HIS A 158 0.37 -2.46 3.06
N GLU A 159 1.40 -2.39 2.21
CA GLU A 159 1.25 -2.57 0.76
C GLU A 159 0.66 -3.95 0.39
N LEU A 160 1.06 -5.00 1.09
CA LEU A 160 0.45 -6.34 0.96
C LEU A 160 -1.04 -6.31 1.29
N GLY A 161 -1.45 -5.52 2.29
CA GLY A 161 -2.85 -5.35 2.69
C GLY A 161 -3.77 -4.96 1.53
N HIS A 162 -3.31 -4.10 0.62
CA HIS A 162 -4.07 -3.71 -0.58
C HIS A 162 -4.34 -4.86 -1.53
N SER A 163 -3.45 -5.84 -1.59
CA SER A 163 -3.63 -7.04 -2.42
C SER A 163 -4.51 -8.07 -1.71
N VAL A 164 -4.36 -8.19 -0.39
CA VAL A 164 -5.18 -9.07 0.46
C VAL A 164 -6.65 -8.64 0.47
N TRP A 165 -6.92 -7.33 0.57
CA TRP A 165 -8.27 -6.77 0.71
C TRP A 165 -9.27 -7.24 -0.36
N PRO A 166 -9.00 -7.06 -1.67
CA PRO A 166 -9.89 -7.54 -2.72
C PRO A 166 -9.88 -9.08 -2.82
N GLN A 167 -8.74 -9.75 -2.62
CA GLN A 167 -8.65 -11.21 -2.75
C GLN A 167 -9.48 -11.95 -1.69
N LYS A 168 -9.59 -11.39 -0.47
CA LYS A 168 -10.43 -11.92 0.60
C LYS A 168 -11.87 -11.38 0.55
N GLY A 169 -12.23 -10.60 -0.48
CA GLY A 169 -13.59 -10.07 -0.66
C GLY A 169 -14.01 -9.05 0.41
N LEU A 170 -13.06 -8.37 1.05
CA LEU A 170 -13.34 -7.50 2.19
C LEU A 170 -14.12 -6.24 1.79
N HIS A 171 -13.93 -5.75 0.57
CA HIS A 171 -14.74 -4.65 0.03
C HIS A 171 -16.24 -4.97 0.11
N GLY A 172 -16.65 -6.15 -0.38
CA GLY A 172 -18.06 -6.56 -0.33
C GLY A 172 -18.56 -6.85 1.09
N HIS A 173 -17.66 -7.31 1.97
CA HIS A 173 -17.98 -7.57 3.38
C HIS A 173 -18.35 -6.28 4.14
N PHE A 174 -17.57 -5.21 3.97
CA PHE A 174 -17.77 -3.96 4.70
C PHE A 174 -18.69 -2.94 4.01
N LEU A 175 -18.98 -3.10 2.71
CA LEU A 175 -19.78 -2.15 1.92
C LEU A 175 -21.11 -1.76 2.57
N ASN A 176 -21.92 -2.74 2.97
CA ASN A 176 -23.23 -2.45 3.56
C ASN A 176 -23.11 -1.87 4.98
N ILE A 177 -22.14 -2.35 5.76
CA ILE A 177 -21.90 -1.86 7.13
C ILE A 177 -21.54 -0.37 7.08
N LEU A 178 -20.60 0.00 6.20
CA LEU A 178 -20.18 1.38 6.02
C LEU A 178 -21.30 2.26 5.46
N LYS A 179 -22.08 1.74 4.50
CA LYS A 179 -23.25 2.45 3.98
C LYS A 179 -24.21 2.82 5.10
N ASP A 180 -24.56 1.87 5.96
CA ASP A 180 -25.47 2.09 7.08
C ASP A 180 -24.92 3.17 8.02
N LYS A 181 -23.61 3.16 8.31
CA LYS A 181 -22.94 4.17 9.15
C LYS A 181 -22.85 5.56 8.52
N VAL A 182 -22.62 5.65 7.21
CA VAL A 182 -22.68 6.92 6.49
C VAL A 182 -24.10 7.48 6.53
N VAL A 183 -25.12 6.66 6.23
CA VAL A 183 -26.53 7.09 6.26
C VAL A 183 -26.94 7.54 7.66
N GLU A 184 -26.55 6.82 8.70
CA GLU A 184 -26.73 7.19 10.11
C GLU A 184 -26.17 8.59 10.40
N TYR A 185 -24.91 8.86 10.01
CA TYR A 185 -24.29 10.17 10.20
C TYR A 185 -25.07 11.31 9.53
N TYR A 186 -25.53 11.09 8.30
CA TYR A 186 -26.33 12.08 7.57
C TYR A 186 -27.64 12.38 8.29
N HIS A 187 -28.34 11.36 8.81
CA HIS A 187 -29.58 11.59 9.56
C HIS A 187 -29.36 12.41 10.84
N GLU A 188 -28.24 12.23 11.51
CA GLU A 188 -27.96 12.88 12.80
C GLU A 188 -27.41 14.30 12.68
N ASN A 189 -26.64 14.59 11.62
CA ASN A 189 -25.83 15.81 11.54
C ASN A 189 -26.30 16.80 10.46
N TRP A 190 -27.21 16.39 9.57
CA TRP A 190 -27.61 17.22 8.43
C TRP A 190 -28.33 18.52 8.79
N ASP A 191 -29.04 18.59 9.92
CA ASP A 191 -29.70 19.83 10.31
C ASP A 191 -28.78 20.80 11.07
N ASN A 192 -27.65 20.30 11.61
CA ASN A 192 -26.76 21.06 12.50
C ASN A 192 -25.58 21.72 11.76
N ASP A 193 -25.03 21.07 10.72
CA ASP A 193 -23.73 21.43 10.14
C ASP A 193 -23.80 22.07 8.73
N VAL A 194 -24.99 22.42 8.25
CA VAL A 194 -25.29 22.42 6.80
C VAL A 194 -25.68 23.80 6.26
N SER A 195 -25.34 24.90 6.95
CA SER A 195 -25.63 26.24 6.43
C SER A 195 -24.90 26.48 5.10
N GLY A 196 -25.63 26.37 3.98
CA GLY A 196 -25.09 26.56 2.63
C GLY A 196 -24.99 25.30 1.76
N LEU A 197 -25.28 24.09 2.27
CA LEU A 197 -25.30 22.88 1.42
C LEU A 197 -26.66 22.73 0.67
N PRO A 198 -26.71 21.93 -0.41
CA PRO A 198 -27.94 21.70 -1.17
C PRO A 198 -29.03 21.07 -0.30
N LYS A 199 -30.28 21.56 -0.33
CA LYS A 199 -31.38 20.94 0.42
C LYS A 199 -31.67 19.53 -0.10
N ILE A 200 -31.66 18.54 0.79
CA ILE A 200 -32.05 17.15 0.48
C ILE A 200 -33.26 16.72 1.31
N ASN A 201 -33.95 15.69 0.83
CA ASN A 201 -34.99 15.02 1.60
C ASN A 201 -34.39 13.81 2.32
N LEU A 202 -34.08 13.96 3.62
CA LEU A 202 -33.49 12.87 4.42
C LEU A 202 -34.37 11.60 4.43
N ALA A 203 -35.69 11.73 4.38
CA ALA A 203 -36.59 10.57 4.33
C ALA A 203 -36.43 9.74 3.04
N GLN A 204 -35.80 10.30 2.00
CA GLN A 204 -35.56 9.66 0.70
C GLN A 204 -34.07 9.63 0.37
N LEU A 205 -33.19 9.75 1.36
CA LEU A 205 -31.73 9.82 1.18
C LEU A 205 -31.20 8.67 0.31
N GLU A 206 -31.78 7.49 0.50
CA GLU A 206 -31.45 6.28 -0.22
C GLU A 206 -32.31 6.02 -1.46
N GLU A 207 -33.37 6.76 -1.74
CA GLU A 207 -34.27 6.48 -2.87
C GLU A 207 -34.10 7.51 -4.00
N ASP A 208 -33.89 8.77 -3.62
CA ASP A 208 -33.74 9.88 -4.54
C ASP A 208 -32.34 9.92 -5.15
N MET A 209 -32.24 9.96 -6.49
CA MET A 209 -30.95 9.95 -7.18
C MET A 209 -30.07 11.16 -6.84
N PHE A 210 -30.69 12.32 -6.55
CA PHE A 210 -29.93 13.52 -6.18
C PHE A 210 -29.33 13.38 -4.77
N SER A 211 -30.13 12.92 -3.82
CA SER A 211 -29.69 12.65 -2.44
C SER A 211 -28.65 11.53 -2.38
N ARG A 212 -28.79 10.47 -3.19
CA ARG A 212 -27.77 9.41 -3.35
C ARG A 212 -26.42 9.95 -3.79
N ARG A 213 -26.41 10.87 -4.75
CA ARG A 213 -25.17 11.45 -5.27
C ARG A 213 -24.39 12.23 -4.20
N ILE A 214 -25.07 12.67 -3.14
CA ILE A 214 -24.45 13.45 -2.07
C ILE A 214 -23.69 12.52 -1.11
N TRP A 215 -24.26 11.41 -0.67
CA TRP A 215 -23.58 10.54 0.29
C TRP A 215 -22.67 9.46 -0.34
N ILE A 216 -22.79 9.19 -1.65
CA ILE A 216 -21.96 8.16 -2.32
C ILE A 216 -20.46 8.45 -2.24
N ASN A 217 -20.05 9.73 -2.22
CA ASN A 217 -18.65 10.10 -2.03
C ASN A 217 -18.17 9.73 -0.61
N SER A 218 -18.98 10.00 0.42
CA SER A 218 -18.68 9.60 1.80
C SER A 218 -18.51 8.09 1.90
N LEU A 219 -19.37 7.30 1.25
CA LEU A 219 -19.23 5.85 1.22
C LEU A 219 -17.95 5.40 0.48
N ALA A 220 -17.65 6.01 -0.66
CA ALA A 220 -16.44 5.69 -1.41
C ALA A 220 -15.17 5.98 -0.59
N TRP A 221 -15.12 7.14 0.07
CA TRP A 221 -14.02 7.50 0.96
C TRP A 221 -13.96 6.59 2.17
N SER A 222 -15.08 6.28 2.84
CA SER A 222 -15.07 5.40 4.01
C SER A 222 -14.58 3.99 3.67
N LEU A 223 -14.89 3.49 2.46
CA LEU A 223 -14.37 2.21 1.97
C LEU A 223 -12.85 2.24 1.78
N ARG A 224 -12.32 3.31 1.18
CA ARG A 224 -10.86 3.49 1.01
C ARG A 224 -10.18 3.64 2.36
N GLN A 225 -10.70 4.49 3.23
CA GLN A 225 -10.18 4.68 4.59
C GLN A 225 -10.20 3.37 5.40
N SER A 226 -11.23 2.54 5.25
CA SER A 226 -11.31 1.23 5.90
C SER A 226 -10.29 0.24 5.34
N GLU A 227 -10.03 0.27 4.03
CA GLU A 227 -8.96 -0.50 3.40
C GLU A 227 -7.59 -0.08 3.97
N GLU A 228 -7.28 1.22 4.01
CA GLU A 228 -6.04 1.74 4.60
C GLU A 228 -5.86 1.32 6.06
N SER A 229 -6.95 1.41 6.84
CA SER A 229 -7.00 1.01 8.25
C SER A 229 -6.73 -0.49 8.45
N PHE A 230 -7.29 -1.34 7.57
CA PHE A 230 -7.00 -2.76 7.55
C PHE A 230 -5.53 -3.03 7.19
N CYS A 231 -4.98 -2.29 6.21
CA CYS A 231 -3.59 -2.42 5.80
C CYS A 231 -2.62 -2.07 6.95
N ASP A 232 -2.93 -1.03 7.72
CA ASP A 232 -2.18 -0.69 8.94
C ASP A 232 -2.22 -1.80 9.98
N ALA A 233 -3.42 -2.30 10.30
CA ALA A 233 -3.57 -3.40 11.26
C ALA A 233 -2.87 -4.68 10.80
N LEU A 234 -2.87 -4.97 9.49
CA LEU A 234 -2.15 -6.09 8.91
C LEU A 234 -0.63 -5.90 9.00
N GLY A 235 -0.13 -4.69 8.69
CA GLY A 235 1.28 -4.33 8.85
C GLY A 235 1.76 -4.53 10.29
N VAL A 236 0.99 -4.06 11.27
CA VAL A 236 1.21 -4.32 12.69
C VAL A 236 1.22 -5.81 13.00
N ARG A 237 0.24 -6.57 12.50
CA ARG A 237 0.17 -8.00 12.78
C ARG A 237 1.36 -8.77 12.21
N ILE A 238 1.89 -8.37 11.06
CA ILE A 238 3.05 -9.04 10.44
C ILE A 238 4.34 -8.62 11.15
N PHE A 239 4.57 -7.32 11.33
CA PHE A 239 5.89 -6.80 11.73
C PHE A 239 5.96 -6.30 13.18
N GLY A 240 4.85 -6.32 13.91
CA GLY A 240 4.77 -5.88 15.29
C GLY A 240 5.23 -4.44 15.46
N ARG A 241 6.04 -4.20 16.50
CA ARG A 241 6.47 -2.86 16.88
C ARG A 241 7.33 -2.18 15.80
N SER A 242 8.08 -2.95 15.00
CA SER A 242 8.87 -2.40 13.89
C SER A 242 8.02 -1.66 12.86
N TYR A 243 6.74 -2.03 12.70
CA TYR A 243 5.79 -1.27 11.87
C TYR A 243 5.60 0.15 12.39
N LEU A 244 5.45 0.34 13.71
CA LEU A 244 5.23 1.65 14.33
C LEU A 244 6.43 2.56 14.10
N HIS A 245 7.63 2.02 14.27
CA HIS A 245 8.86 2.78 14.05
C HIS A 245 9.03 3.15 12.58
N ALA A 246 8.81 2.21 11.65
CA ALA A 246 8.89 2.50 10.21
C ALA A 246 7.84 3.53 9.77
N PHE A 247 6.62 3.43 10.29
CA PHE A 247 5.54 4.37 10.03
C PHE A 247 5.86 5.77 10.57
N SER A 248 6.31 5.85 11.82
CA SER A 248 6.74 7.10 12.46
C SER A 248 7.89 7.74 11.69
N TYR A 249 8.91 6.97 11.30
CA TYR A 249 10.04 7.46 10.52
C TYR A 249 9.61 8.09 9.21
N LEU A 250 8.71 7.43 8.48
CA LEU A 250 8.30 7.91 7.16
C LEU A 250 7.35 9.12 7.21
N LEU A 251 6.54 9.23 8.28
CA LEU A 251 5.49 10.25 8.40
C LEU A 251 5.83 11.41 9.37
N ALA A 252 6.97 11.37 10.06
CA ALA A 252 7.44 12.48 10.89
C ALA A 252 8.37 13.44 10.11
N PRO A 253 8.15 14.79 10.10
CA PRO A 253 6.99 15.57 10.52
C PRO A 253 6.09 15.97 9.33
N SER A 254 4.83 15.50 9.37
CA SER A 254 3.61 16.09 8.78
C SER A 254 3.78 16.91 7.48
N LEU A 255 3.83 16.24 6.34
CA LEU A 255 3.83 16.92 5.04
C LEU A 255 2.41 17.14 4.52
N GLY A 256 1.87 18.33 4.80
CA GLY A 256 0.82 18.93 3.98
C GLY A 256 -0.61 18.46 4.25
N ALA A 257 -1.48 18.80 3.30
CA ALA A 257 -2.91 18.54 3.37
C ALA A 257 -3.21 17.04 3.17
N ARG A 258 -4.07 16.49 4.02
CA ARG A 258 -4.54 15.10 3.94
C ARG A 258 -5.39 14.88 2.67
N SER A 259 -5.20 13.76 1.97
CA SER A 259 -6.13 13.29 0.95
C SER A 259 -7.38 12.67 1.60
N THR A 260 -8.55 12.83 0.96
CA THR A 260 -9.84 12.31 1.45
C THR A 260 -9.91 10.78 1.48
N ASP A 261 -9.09 10.12 0.65
CA ASP A 261 -9.04 8.66 0.56
C ASP A 261 -8.36 8.00 1.77
N TYR A 262 -7.61 8.78 2.56
CA TYR A 262 -6.90 8.29 3.74
C TYR A 262 -7.61 8.71 5.02
N PRO A 263 -7.60 7.88 6.07
CA PRO A 263 -8.03 8.30 7.40
C PRO A 263 -7.11 9.42 7.92
N SER A 264 -7.56 10.18 8.90
CA SER A 264 -6.68 11.14 9.58
C SER A 264 -5.48 10.41 10.20
N ALA A 265 -4.34 11.10 10.30
CA ALA A 265 -3.16 10.55 10.96
C ALA A 265 -3.48 10.10 12.40
N ARG A 266 -4.36 10.85 13.08
CA ARG A 266 -4.89 10.51 14.41
C ARG A 266 -5.71 9.22 14.44
N LEU A 267 -6.57 8.99 13.44
CA LEU A 267 -7.34 7.74 13.37
C LEU A 267 -6.39 6.57 13.07
N ARG A 268 -5.48 6.71 12.11
CA ARG A 268 -4.46 5.68 11.81
C ARG A 268 -3.62 5.35 13.04
N SER A 269 -3.17 6.36 13.79
CA SER A 269 -2.35 6.13 14.98
C SER A 269 -3.10 5.34 16.05
N ARG A 270 -4.37 5.68 16.29
CA ARG A 270 -5.24 4.91 17.22
C ARG A 270 -5.41 3.46 16.78
N ILE A 271 -5.60 3.21 15.49
CA ILE A 271 -5.77 1.87 14.94
C ILE A 271 -4.49 1.04 15.14
N ILE A 272 -3.34 1.64 14.84
CA ILE A 272 -2.03 1.01 15.03
C ILE A 272 -1.77 0.70 16.51
N GLU A 273 -2.06 1.63 17.42
CA GLU A 273 -1.95 1.42 18.87
C GLU A 273 -2.88 0.31 19.36
N SER A 274 -4.16 0.32 18.96
CA SER A 274 -5.12 -0.73 19.30
C SER A 274 -4.68 -2.10 18.76
N ALA A 275 -4.17 -2.16 17.53
CA ALA A 275 -3.65 -3.39 16.95
C ALA A 275 -2.42 -3.91 17.71
N MET A 276 -1.51 -3.02 18.13
CA MET A 276 -0.35 -3.41 18.94
C MET A 276 -0.75 -3.90 20.33
N ALA A 277 -1.65 -3.18 21.01
CA ALA A 277 -2.17 -3.59 22.31
C ALA A 277 -2.82 -4.97 22.23
N ARG A 278 -3.49 -5.30 21.10
CA ARG A 278 -4.06 -6.62 20.86
C ARG A 278 -3.01 -7.70 20.57
N LEU A 279 -1.91 -7.33 19.90
CA LEU A 279 -0.85 -8.26 19.52
C LEU A 279 0.03 -8.67 20.71
N SER A 280 0.51 -7.70 21.48
CA SER A 280 1.54 -7.90 22.51
C SER A 280 1.08 -7.53 23.92
N GLY A 281 -0.06 -6.84 24.05
CA GLY A 281 -0.45 -6.20 25.31
C GLY A 281 0.46 -5.03 25.70
N SER A 282 1.34 -4.55 24.80
CA SER A 282 2.22 -3.42 25.09
C SER A 282 1.49 -2.08 24.94
N ASP A 283 1.84 -1.15 25.83
CA ASP A 283 1.42 0.25 25.74
C ASP A 283 2.43 1.00 24.85
N GLU A 284 1.97 1.42 23.68
CA GLU A 284 2.75 2.18 22.70
C GLU A 284 2.26 3.63 22.57
N SER A 285 1.66 4.20 23.62
CA SER A 285 1.08 5.56 23.63
C SER A 285 2.03 6.69 23.21
N TRP A 286 3.34 6.45 23.21
CA TRP A 286 4.33 7.40 22.65
C TRP A 286 4.13 7.64 21.15
N PHE A 287 3.54 6.68 20.44
CA PHE A 287 3.36 6.72 18.99
C PHE A 287 2.25 7.70 18.61
N GLY A 288 1.05 7.56 19.18
CA GLY A 288 -0.09 8.42 18.90
C GLY A 288 0.15 9.89 19.26
N ALA A 289 0.94 10.15 20.31
CA ALA A 289 1.32 11.51 20.72
C ALA A 289 2.03 12.31 19.61
N GLN A 290 2.61 11.65 18.60
CA GLN A 290 3.29 12.31 17.48
C GLN A 290 2.32 12.90 16.43
N PHE A 291 1.05 12.49 16.44
CA PHE A 291 0.08 12.77 15.37
C PHE A 291 -1.11 13.65 15.81
N GLU A 292 -1.08 14.22 17.02
CA GLU A 292 -2.23 14.94 17.61
C GLU A 292 -2.65 16.24 16.90
N SER A 293 -1.79 16.83 16.05
CA SER A 293 -1.96 18.20 15.53
C SER A 293 -2.26 18.33 14.02
N GLN A 294 -2.63 17.24 13.33
CA GLN A 294 -2.48 17.15 11.86
C GLN A 294 -3.77 17.17 11.01
N ASP A 295 -4.79 17.97 11.35
CA ASP A 295 -6.06 17.98 10.59
C ASP A 295 -6.52 19.40 10.19
N SER A 296 -5.73 20.15 9.43
CA SER A 296 -6.23 21.36 8.76
C SER A 296 -6.16 21.24 7.25
N ASN A 297 -7.32 21.02 6.62
CA ASN A 297 -7.48 21.20 5.19
C ASN A 297 -8.52 22.31 4.95
N GLU A 298 -8.17 23.31 4.12
CA GLU A 298 -9.19 24.18 3.54
C GLU A 298 -9.91 23.40 2.43
N ILE A 299 -11.06 22.81 2.75
CA ILE A 299 -11.92 22.09 1.80
C ILE A 299 -13.25 22.82 1.69
N ASP A 300 -13.89 22.74 0.53
CA ASP A 300 -15.29 23.13 0.34
C ASP A 300 -16.21 22.52 1.43
N PRO A 301 -17.20 23.27 1.98
CA PRO A 301 -18.05 22.79 3.07
C PRO A 301 -18.75 21.45 2.81
N LEU A 302 -19.17 21.17 1.57
CA LEU A 302 -19.83 19.89 1.27
C LEU A 302 -18.84 18.74 1.37
N ALA A 303 -17.64 18.90 0.81
CA ALA A 303 -16.61 17.88 0.88
C ALA A 303 -16.09 17.70 2.32
N SER A 304 -16.04 18.77 3.12
CA SER A 304 -15.75 18.67 4.56
C SER A 304 -16.81 17.84 5.30
N PHE A 305 -18.09 18.08 5.05
CA PHE A 305 -19.18 17.29 5.65
C PHE A 305 -19.13 15.82 5.19
N GLN A 306 -18.89 15.61 3.89
CA GLN A 306 -18.76 14.26 3.31
C GLN A 306 -17.58 13.50 3.92
N LEU A 307 -16.45 14.17 4.17
CA LEU A 307 -15.27 13.59 4.79
C LEU A 307 -15.53 13.26 6.26
N ALA A 308 -16.19 14.15 7.01
CA ALA A 308 -16.58 13.88 8.39
C ALA A 308 -17.49 12.65 8.51
N ALA A 309 -18.42 12.47 7.56
CA ALA A 309 -19.25 11.27 7.50
C ALA A 309 -18.43 10.00 7.21
N ALA A 310 -17.40 10.10 6.36
CA ALA A 310 -16.51 8.98 6.05
C ALA A 310 -15.64 8.61 7.27
N ASP A 311 -15.08 9.61 7.94
CA ASP A 311 -14.27 9.45 9.15
C ASP A 311 -15.08 8.81 10.28
N TYR A 312 -16.32 9.29 10.47
CA TYR A 312 -17.27 8.68 11.41
C TYR A 312 -17.50 7.20 11.09
N ALA A 313 -17.88 6.89 9.84
CA ALA A 313 -18.19 5.52 9.46
C ALA A 313 -17.00 4.56 9.64
N THR A 314 -15.78 4.99 9.29
CA THR A 314 -14.55 4.22 9.49
C THR A 314 -14.24 4.03 10.98
N ASP A 315 -14.34 5.10 11.79
CA ASP A 315 -14.11 5.05 13.25
C ASP A 315 -15.13 4.13 13.96
N GLN A 316 -16.37 4.03 13.47
CA GLN A 316 -17.35 3.10 14.04
C GLN A 316 -17.04 1.62 13.80
N ILE A 317 -16.17 1.29 12.85
CA ILE A 317 -15.87 -0.11 12.49
C ILE A 317 -14.41 -0.51 12.66
N PHE A 318 -13.52 0.37 13.13
CA PHE A 318 -12.08 0.09 13.10
C PHE A 318 -11.69 -1.16 13.91
N GLU A 319 -12.36 -1.45 15.03
CA GLU A 319 -12.12 -2.68 15.79
C GLU A 319 -12.44 -3.94 14.97
N GLN A 320 -13.48 -3.90 14.14
CA GLN A 320 -13.82 -4.99 13.22
C GLN A 320 -12.76 -5.13 12.11
N LEU A 321 -12.17 -4.03 11.66
CA LEU A 321 -11.07 -4.04 10.69
C LEU A 321 -9.81 -4.69 11.29
N ILE A 322 -9.46 -4.37 12.54
CA ILE A 322 -8.36 -5.01 13.27
C ILE A 322 -8.62 -6.50 13.43
N ASP A 323 -9.83 -6.88 13.90
CA ASP A 323 -10.22 -8.28 14.03
C ASP A 323 -10.07 -9.04 12.71
N LYS A 324 -10.50 -8.42 11.59
CA LYS A 324 -10.40 -9.05 10.28
C LYS A 324 -8.96 -9.18 9.79
N ALA A 325 -8.11 -8.19 10.04
CA ALA A 325 -6.67 -8.26 9.72
C ALA A 325 -6.00 -9.42 10.48
N PHE A 326 -6.32 -9.58 11.76
CA PHE A 326 -5.77 -10.65 12.60
C PHE A 326 -6.29 -12.03 12.21
N GLU A 327 -7.59 -12.14 11.86
CA GLU A 327 -8.18 -13.37 11.34
C GLU A 327 -7.47 -13.82 10.05
N VAL A 328 -7.34 -12.90 9.09
CA VAL A 328 -6.69 -13.17 7.80
C VAL A 328 -5.23 -13.57 8.01
N SER A 329 -4.49 -12.83 8.83
CA SER A 329 -3.10 -13.14 9.15
C SER A 329 -2.93 -14.50 9.81
N SER A 330 -3.76 -14.82 10.80
CA SER A 330 -3.68 -16.11 11.49
C SER A 330 -3.94 -17.29 10.56
N SER A 331 -4.77 -17.10 9.53
CA SER A 331 -5.01 -18.13 8.50
C SER A 331 -3.87 -18.31 7.49
N SER A 332 -2.96 -17.33 7.37
CA SER A 332 -1.84 -17.35 6.41
C SER A 332 -0.64 -18.19 6.87
N GLY A 333 -0.54 -18.48 8.17
CA GLY A 333 0.64 -19.13 8.75
C GLY A 333 1.85 -18.20 8.95
N VAL A 334 1.73 -16.91 8.63
CA VAL A 334 2.77 -15.92 8.91
C VAL A 334 2.76 -15.54 10.38
N ASN A 335 3.87 -15.82 11.06
CA ASN A 335 4.06 -15.48 12.47
C ASN A 335 4.34 -13.98 12.62
N SER A 336 3.93 -13.44 13.77
CA SER A 336 4.43 -12.15 14.27
C SER A 336 5.84 -12.32 14.84
N PRO A 337 6.58 -11.21 15.09
CA PRO A 337 7.89 -11.32 15.70
C PRO A 337 7.87 -12.10 17.02
N ASP A 338 8.81 -13.03 17.20
CA ASP A 338 9.05 -13.76 18.44
C ASP A 338 10.08 -13.02 19.28
N ASN A 339 9.66 -12.52 20.45
CA ASN A 339 10.51 -11.81 21.40
C ASN A 339 11.79 -12.58 21.79
N THR A 340 11.75 -13.91 21.78
CA THR A 340 12.91 -14.76 22.10
C THR A 340 13.94 -14.71 21.00
N GLU A 341 13.51 -14.83 19.73
CA GLU A 341 14.38 -14.76 18.57
C GLU A 341 14.89 -13.33 18.34
N VAL A 342 14.02 -12.32 18.50
CA VAL A 342 14.39 -10.91 18.46
C VAL A 342 15.50 -10.61 19.48
N ALA A 343 15.34 -11.02 20.74
CA ALA A 343 16.37 -10.81 21.77
C ALA A 343 17.69 -11.53 21.43
N SER A 344 17.62 -12.75 20.92
CA SER A 344 18.77 -13.53 20.45
C SER A 344 19.52 -12.84 19.29
N MET A 345 18.78 -12.26 18.34
CA MET A 345 19.34 -11.48 17.23
C MET A 345 19.94 -10.16 17.70
N LEU A 346 19.26 -9.44 18.60
CA LEU A 346 19.72 -8.18 19.15
C LEU A 346 21.09 -8.31 19.84
N GLU A 347 21.35 -9.39 20.58
CA GLU A 347 22.65 -9.62 21.22
C GLU A 347 23.77 -9.84 20.18
N CYS A 348 23.47 -10.47 19.05
CA CYS A 348 24.41 -10.58 17.93
C CYS A 348 24.68 -9.21 17.30
N PHE A 349 23.61 -8.43 17.07
CA PHE A 349 23.67 -7.10 16.49
C PHE A 349 24.46 -6.10 17.35
N LYS A 350 24.27 -6.10 18.67
CA LYS A 350 25.08 -5.31 19.62
C LYS A 350 26.57 -5.67 19.57
N SER A 351 26.88 -6.91 19.21
CA SER A 351 28.26 -7.37 19.00
C SER A 351 28.81 -7.03 17.61
N GLY A 352 28.00 -6.41 16.74
CA GLY A 352 28.37 -6.06 15.36
C GLY A 352 28.44 -7.26 14.42
N ILE A 353 27.71 -8.34 14.72
CA ILE A 353 27.77 -9.61 13.97
C ILE A 353 26.36 -9.96 13.47
N PRO A 354 26.19 -10.31 12.18
CA PRO A 354 24.92 -10.82 11.70
C PRO A 354 24.57 -12.14 12.39
N LYS A 355 23.30 -12.35 12.72
CA LYS A 355 22.81 -13.63 13.24
C LYS A 355 23.02 -14.73 12.21
N ASP A 356 23.54 -15.88 12.67
CA ASP A 356 23.68 -17.11 11.90
C ASP A 356 22.43 -18.01 12.04
N GLY A 357 22.19 -18.84 11.01
CA GLY A 357 21.06 -19.76 10.93
C GLY A 357 19.84 -19.20 10.18
N ILE A 358 18.73 -19.92 10.25
CA ILE A 358 17.45 -19.52 9.65
C ILE A 358 16.73 -18.58 10.63
N GLY A 359 16.37 -17.39 10.17
CA GLY A 359 15.58 -16.40 10.92
C GLY A 359 14.53 -15.74 10.03
N ASP A 360 13.36 -15.46 10.61
CA ASP A 360 12.23 -14.85 9.90
C ASP A 360 12.42 -13.32 9.75
N LEU A 361 11.93 -12.76 8.65
CA LEU A 361 12.16 -11.35 8.30
C LEU A 361 11.63 -10.39 9.38
N GLN A 362 10.49 -10.75 9.96
CA GLN A 362 9.81 -10.03 11.03
C GLN A 362 10.72 -9.86 12.25
N ASP A 363 11.40 -10.94 12.66
CA ASP A 363 12.31 -10.93 13.81
C ASP A 363 13.57 -10.11 13.53
N ILE A 364 14.14 -10.28 12.33
CA ILE A 364 15.38 -9.60 11.93
C ILE A 364 15.17 -8.07 11.94
N VAL A 365 14.08 -7.59 11.35
CA VAL A 365 13.80 -6.15 11.26
C VAL A 365 13.41 -5.57 12.62
N GLN A 366 12.67 -6.32 13.44
CA GLN A 366 12.36 -5.92 14.83
C GLN A 366 13.64 -5.78 15.67
N ALA A 367 14.56 -6.75 15.60
CA ALA A 367 15.86 -6.65 16.28
C ALA A 367 16.70 -5.47 15.78
N GLY A 368 16.59 -5.15 14.49
CA GLY A 368 17.20 -3.97 13.89
C GLY A 368 16.70 -2.65 14.49
N TRP A 369 15.38 -2.50 14.63
CA TRP A 369 14.79 -1.34 15.31
C TRP A 369 15.17 -1.25 16.78
N GLU A 370 15.21 -2.37 17.49
CA GLU A 370 15.66 -2.39 18.89
C GLU A 370 17.12 -1.98 19.05
N LEU A 371 17.98 -2.33 18.08
CA LEU A 371 19.36 -1.84 18.04
C LEU A 371 19.43 -0.34 17.76
N ALA A 372 18.63 0.18 16.82
CA ALA A 372 18.56 1.61 16.53
C ALA A 372 18.10 2.43 17.76
N ASP A 373 17.08 1.94 18.46
CA ASP A 373 16.60 2.52 19.72
C ASP A 373 17.67 2.48 20.82
N TRP A 374 18.42 1.38 20.91
CA TRP A 374 19.54 1.25 21.84
C TRP A 374 20.63 2.30 21.56
N PHE A 375 21.03 2.47 20.29
CA PHE A 375 21.97 3.52 19.90
C PHE A 375 21.49 4.93 20.26
N HIS A 376 20.20 5.20 20.09
CA HIS A 376 19.61 6.47 20.46
C HIS A 376 19.67 6.73 21.97
N LYS A 377 19.35 5.71 22.79
CA LYS A 377 19.33 5.80 24.26
C LYS A 377 20.73 5.94 24.88
N GLU A 378 21.73 5.32 24.28
CA GLU A 378 23.13 5.38 24.75
C GLU A 378 23.86 6.66 24.29
N GLU A 379 23.17 7.59 23.62
CA GLU A 379 23.73 8.84 23.08
C GLU A 379 25.00 8.61 22.23
N ILE A 380 25.07 7.48 21.51
CA ILE A 380 26.26 7.09 20.76
C ILE A 380 26.47 8.07 19.59
N VAL A 381 27.65 8.69 19.59
CA VAL A 381 28.03 9.78 18.69
C VAL A 381 28.04 9.29 17.23
N ASP A 382 27.15 9.84 16.40
CA ASP A 382 26.91 9.57 14.96
C ASP A 382 25.71 8.64 14.65
N GLN A 383 24.50 9.18 14.77
CA GLN A 383 23.24 8.46 14.48
C GLN A 383 23.16 7.95 13.04
N ARG A 384 23.71 8.67 12.06
CA ARG A 384 23.65 8.24 10.66
C ARG A 384 24.47 6.98 10.44
N LYS A 385 25.71 6.98 10.93
CA LYS A 385 26.58 5.81 10.84
C LYS A 385 26.00 4.60 11.60
N ASN A 386 25.33 4.86 12.73
CA ASN A 386 24.65 3.80 13.49
C ASN A 386 23.50 3.18 12.68
N LEU A 387 22.67 3.99 12.01
CA LEU A 387 21.60 3.48 11.15
C LEU A 387 22.14 2.72 9.94
N GLU A 388 23.22 3.20 9.31
CA GLU A 388 23.91 2.48 8.23
C GLU A 388 24.42 1.11 8.72
N GLN A 389 25.02 1.05 9.92
CA GLN A 389 25.45 -0.21 10.52
C GLN A 389 24.28 -1.16 10.84
N VAL A 390 23.17 -0.64 11.35
CA VAL A 390 21.94 -1.42 11.57
C VAL A 390 21.45 -2.01 10.25
N GLY A 391 21.41 -1.20 9.19
CA GLY A 391 20.99 -1.62 7.86
C GLY A 391 21.85 -2.78 7.33
N GLU A 392 23.18 -2.66 7.40
CA GLU A 392 24.10 -3.72 7.00
C GLU A 392 23.90 -5.01 7.79
N LEU A 393 23.68 -4.92 9.11
CA LEU A 393 23.44 -6.10 9.95
C LEU A 393 22.13 -6.81 9.55
N ILE A 394 21.06 -6.06 9.30
CA ILE A 394 19.78 -6.60 8.85
C ILE A 394 19.97 -7.32 7.50
N LEU A 395 20.53 -6.63 6.49
CA LEU A 395 20.68 -7.19 5.14
C LEU A 395 21.59 -8.43 5.14
N LYS A 396 22.69 -8.40 5.89
CA LYS A 396 23.59 -9.55 6.01
C LYS A 396 22.94 -10.72 6.74
N THR A 397 22.12 -10.48 7.76
CA THR A 397 21.35 -11.55 8.41
C THR A 397 20.28 -12.13 7.49
N ILE A 398 19.63 -11.31 6.66
CA ILE A 398 18.70 -11.81 5.64
C ILE A 398 19.44 -12.70 4.64
N GLU A 399 20.59 -12.26 4.13
CA GLU A 399 21.43 -13.04 3.20
C GLU A 399 21.86 -14.39 3.79
N VAL A 400 22.35 -14.39 5.04
CA VAL A 400 22.75 -15.61 5.76
C VAL A 400 21.56 -16.54 5.97
N SER A 401 20.40 -16.01 6.36
CA SER A 401 19.18 -16.78 6.56
C SER A 401 18.71 -17.46 5.26
N GLU A 402 18.72 -16.74 4.14
CA GLU A 402 18.39 -17.30 2.82
C GLU A 402 19.41 -18.34 2.36
N PHE A 403 20.71 -18.14 2.62
CA PHE A 403 21.73 -19.15 2.34
C PHE A 403 21.44 -20.46 3.10
N HIS A 404 21.16 -20.39 4.40
CA HIS A 404 20.83 -21.57 5.21
C HIS A 404 19.56 -22.29 4.72
N ARG A 405 18.53 -21.54 4.32
CA ARG A 405 17.32 -22.13 3.74
C ARG A 405 17.62 -22.89 2.43
N ARG A 406 18.46 -22.35 1.56
CA ARG A 406 18.82 -22.97 0.27
C ARG A 406 19.66 -24.24 0.39
N ILE A 407 20.48 -24.37 1.43
CA ILE A 407 21.28 -25.59 1.66
C ILE A 407 20.55 -26.65 2.50
N SER A 408 19.48 -26.27 3.20
CA SER A 408 18.67 -27.17 4.03
C SER A 408 17.54 -27.86 3.26
N ASN A 409 17.16 -27.30 2.10
CA ASN A 409 16.26 -27.87 1.11
C ASN A 409 17.06 -28.62 0.04
#